data_AF-A0A503PNF0-F1
#
_entry.id   AF-A0A503PNF0-F1
#
_cell.length_a   1.000
_cell.length_b   1.000
_cell.length_c   1.000
_cell.angle_alpha   90.00
_cell.angle_beta   90.00
_cell.angle_gamma   90.00
#
_symmetry.space_group_name_H-M   'P 1'
#
loop_
_entity.id
_entity.type
_entity.pdbx_description
1 polymer ?
#
loop_
_entity_poly.entity_id
_entity_poly.type
_entity_poly.pdbx_seq_one_letter_code
_entity_poly.pdbx_strand_id
1 'polypeptide(L)'
;MVAEKHWSEKVIEILTSDTGDLRKLAAIAGRSPKAFYRGSDLSGADLRGQDLRGMDFRGANLSNVLLDKNTRIDSTTLSEALFPESLDGPLVSERNLGEHRLSDHEVGQTLKSPPKSELDLSTLITFSNDLIRRGEYKAAIDLMYMYRSRYRHDREFVLALGAAFEKEHSVSAVALYREYIAEVGSDYDVVLRLAQTLIEQRDHHEAIHYLEMLQDVRPDDLATAIKLGNLLTAVGRIGEAVQLFETLVHRFPERGATWARLAKLLVYRGESEPAQSLLREASARFPESIDIFRVVVKAQARFKWPFDAIEQGILRGISTKNRPSFVREALKLGFKAEYRVPIAELVERFSLWEMERSLYKLVINEAIIERDFKKALNFANRWVEEADDRDILRARKEWAMTLLDAGNEAEAFDVLEELYSERLDDPAPAKWLSDAYIRAGQGESAVSILRRTVERFPGKSAPTKWYLEALVNTNRIVEALELWQSQDQDVFGKRTRELMSKIEARFREA
;
A
#
# COMPACT_ATOMS: atom_id res chain seq x y z
N MET A 1 -27.84 -38.64 25.19
CA MET A 1 -27.71 -37.55 24.19
C MET A 1 -26.31 -37.00 24.33
N VAL A 2 -25.45 -37.25 23.35
CA VAL A 2 -24.05 -36.81 23.35
C VAL A 2 -24.02 -35.33 22.96
N ALA A 3 -23.38 -34.51 23.77
CA ALA A 3 -23.21 -33.08 23.57
C ALA A 3 -22.44 -32.81 22.26
N GLU A 4 -23.00 -31.96 21.40
CA GLU A 4 -22.28 -31.43 20.24
C GLU A 4 -21.06 -30.64 20.72
N LYS A 5 -19.87 -31.14 20.37
CA LYS A 5 -18.61 -30.40 20.53
C LYS A 5 -18.70 -29.05 19.79
N HIS A 6 -18.24 -27.99 20.45
CA HIS A 6 -18.22 -26.64 19.88
C HIS A 6 -17.44 -26.61 18.57
N TRP A 7 -17.96 -25.88 17.57
CA TRP A 7 -17.39 -25.76 16.23
C TRP A 7 -15.93 -25.30 16.22
N SER A 8 -15.50 -24.55 17.25
CA SER A 8 -14.12 -24.08 17.45
C SER A 8 -13.13 -25.21 17.69
N GLU A 9 -13.50 -26.29 18.39
CA GLU A 9 -12.62 -27.44 18.63
C GLU A 9 -12.31 -28.19 17.32
N LYS A 10 -13.33 -28.37 16.47
CA LYS A 10 -13.17 -29.00 15.15
C LYS A 10 -12.33 -28.16 14.18
N VAL A 11 -12.43 -26.83 14.27
CA VAL A 11 -11.58 -25.92 13.49
C VAL A 11 -10.13 -26.03 13.94
N ILE A 12 -9.87 -26.09 15.24
CA ILE A 12 -8.52 -26.30 15.78
C ILE A 12 -7.99 -27.67 15.34
N GLU A 13 -8.80 -28.73 15.40
CA GLU A 13 -8.43 -30.08 14.96
C GLU A 13 -8.09 -30.14 13.46
N ILE A 14 -8.80 -29.39 12.61
CA ILE A 14 -8.50 -29.25 11.18
C ILE A 14 -7.18 -28.49 10.96
N LEU A 15 -6.99 -27.35 11.63
CA LEU A 15 -5.81 -26.49 11.47
C LEU A 15 -4.53 -27.11 12.04
N THR A 16 -4.65 -28.05 12.97
CA THR A 16 -3.52 -28.77 13.58
C THR A 16 -3.33 -30.18 13.01
N SER A 17 -4.14 -30.57 12.02
CA SER A 17 -3.99 -31.88 11.39
C SER A 17 -2.81 -31.92 10.42
N ASP A 18 -2.06 -33.03 10.41
CA ASP A 18 -0.92 -33.23 9.51
C ASP A 18 -1.33 -33.64 8.08
N THR A 19 -2.59 -33.42 7.69
CA THR A 19 -3.16 -33.90 6.43
C THR A 19 -3.74 -32.78 5.57
N GLY A 20 -3.31 -32.71 4.31
CA GLY A 20 -3.96 -31.91 3.27
C GLY A 20 -5.10 -32.61 2.52
N ASP A 21 -5.38 -33.88 2.85
CA ASP A 21 -6.43 -34.69 2.20
C ASP A 21 -7.83 -34.18 2.54
N LEU A 22 -8.56 -33.72 1.53
CA LEU A 22 -9.87 -33.10 1.70
C LEU A 22 -10.94 -34.06 2.26
N ARG A 23 -10.83 -35.37 2.02
CA ARG A 23 -11.80 -36.32 2.61
C ARG A 23 -11.55 -36.51 4.09
N LYS A 24 -10.28 -36.55 4.50
CA LYS A 24 -9.91 -36.64 5.92
C LYS A 24 -10.31 -35.36 6.66
N LEU A 25 -10.09 -34.19 6.06
CA LEU A 25 -10.51 -32.91 6.64
C LEU A 25 -12.03 -32.82 6.80
N ALA A 26 -12.81 -33.25 5.81
CA ALA A 26 -14.27 -33.34 5.95
C ALA A 26 -14.70 -34.32 7.07
N ALA A 27 -13.98 -35.43 7.23
CA ALA A 27 -14.24 -36.40 8.30
C ALA A 27 -13.96 -35.83 9.69
N ILE A 28 -12.86 -35.08 9.88
CA ILE A 28 -12.56 -34.34 11.13
C ILE A 28 -13.68 -33.33 11.43
N ALA A 29 -14.16 -32.63 10.41
CA ALA A 29 -15.32 -31.72 10.55
C ALA A 29 -16.63 -32.45 10.93
N GLY A 30 -16.69 -33.78 10.79
CA GLY A 30 -17.91 -34.58 10.92
C GLY A 30 -18.91 -34.28 9.81
N ARG A 31 -18.42 -33.94 8.61
CA ARG A 31 -19.23 -33.58 7.44
C ARG A 31 -18.94 -34.53 6.27
N SER A 32 -19.91 -34.66 5.37
CA SER A 32 -19.73 -35.46 4.15
C SER A 32 -18.89 -34.69 3.14
N PRO A 33 -17.79 -35.27 2.59
CA PRO A 33 -16.97 -34.61 1.58
C PRO A 33 -17.74 -34.33 0.27
N LYS A 34 -18.92 -34.95 0.08
CA LYS A 34 -19.77 -34.71 -1.09
C LYS A 34 -20.25 -33.27 -1.23
N ALA A 35 -20.44 -32.53 -0.15
CA ALA A 35 -21.06 -31.21 -0.18
C ALA A 35 -20.30 -30.15 0.64
N PHE A 36 -19.29 -30.58 1.39
CA PHE A 36 -18.63 -29.75 2.39
C PHE A 36 -17.87 -28.56 1.80
N TYR A 37 -17.44 -28.66 0.54
CA TYR A 37 -16.58 -27.68 -0.11
C TYR A 37 -17.27 -26.78 -1.14
N ARG A 38 -18.60 -26.77 -1.19
CA ARG A 38 -19.35 -25.85 -2.06
C ARG A 38 -19.10 -24.41 -1.62
N GLY A 39 -18.92 -23.49 -2.57
CA GLY A 39 -18.68 -22.07 -2.26
C GLY A 39 -17.38 -21.77 -1.51
N SER A 40 -16.49 -22.75 -1.36
CA SER A 40 -15.27 -22.62 -0.55
C SER A 40 -14.12 -22.01 -1.35
N ASP A 41 -13.24 -21.25 -0.69
CA ASP A 41 -11.98 -20.83 -1.31
C ASP A 41 -10.91 -21.88 -1.08
N LEU A 42 -10.49 -22.56 -2.16
CA LEU A 42 -9.41 -23.54 -2.17
C LEU A 42 -8.26 -23.05 -3.06
N SER A 43 -8.19 -21.75 -3.35
CA SER A 43 -7.17 -21.22 -4.26
C SER A 43 -5.75 -21.49 -3.75
N GLY A 44 -4.88 -21.94 -4.65
CA GLY A 44 -3.50 -22.31 -4.30
C GLY A 44 -3.33 -23.63 -3.54
N ALA A 45 -4.40 -24.39 -3.26
CA ALA A 45 -4.31 -25.63 -2.51
C ALA A 45 -3.55 -26.75 -3.27
N ASP A 46 -2.75 -27.55 -2.56
CA ASP A 46 -2.05 -28.71 -3.14
C ASP A 46 -2.93 -29.97 -3.05
N LEU A 47 -3.52 -30.36 -4.19
CA LEU A 47 -4.42 -31.51 -4.30
C LEU A 47 -3.82 -32.65 -5.13
N ARG A 48 -2.50 -32.66 -5.34
CA ARG A 48 -1.79 -33.70 -6.08
C ARG A 48 -2.00 -35.08 -5.44
N GLY A 49 -2.30 -36.09 -6.24
CA GLY A 49 -2.50 -37.47 -5.80
C GLY A 49 -3.77 -37.78 -4.99
N GLN A 50 -4.67 -36.81 -4.77
CA GLN A 50 -5.90 -37.02 -3.99
C GLN A 50 -7.04 -37.65 -4.82
N ASP A 51 -8.00 -38.33 -4.17
CA ASP A 51 -9.23 -38.84 -4.81
C ASP A 51 -10.41 -37.89 -4.58
N LEU A 52 -10.74 -37.06 -5.56
CA LEU A 52 -11.77 -36.02 -5.48
C LEU A 52 -13.13 -36.43 -6.09
N ARG A 53 -13.26 -37.68 -6.55
CA ARG A 53 -14.46 -38.17 -7.26
C ARG A 53 -15.73 -38.11 -6.40
N GLY A 54 -16.83 -37.62 -6.94
CA GLY A 54 -18.10 -37.48 -6.23
C GLY A 54 -18.14 -36.40 -5.14
N MET A 55 -17.13 -35.53 -5.08
CA MET A 55 -17.14 -34.31 -4.25
C MET A 55 -17.69 -33.15 -5.06
N ASP A 56 -18.62 -32.37 -4.50
CA ASP A 56 -19.22 -31.24 -5.17
C ASP A 56 -18.51 -29.93 -4.78
N PHE A 57 -17.89 -29.30 -5.77
CA PHE A 57 -17.17 -28.03 -5.66
C PHE A 57 -17.89 -26.86 -6.33
N ARG A 58 -19.22 -26.96 -6.55
CA ARG A 58 -19.96 -25.86 -7.18
C ARG A 58 -19.80 -24.56 -6.41
N GLY A 59 -19.44 -23.49 -7.13
CA GLY A 59 -19.15 -22.17 -6.58
C GLY A 59 -17.85 -22.09 -5.76
N ALA A 60 -17.07 -23.15 -5.65
CA ALA A 60 -15.76 -23.11 -5.00
C ALA A 60 -14.73 -22.42 -5.91
N ASN A 61 -13.82 -21.66 -5.31
CA ASN A 61 -12.68 -21.08 -6.01
C ASN A 61 -11.53 -22.10 -6.03
N LEU A 62 -11.21 -22.66 -7.21
CA LEU A 62 -10.10 -23.60 -7.40
C LEU A 62 -8.93 -22.99 -8.17
N SER A 63 -8.83 -21.66 -8.22
CA SER A 63 -7.76 -20.95 -8.92
C SER A 63 -6.39 -21.34 -8.37
N ASN A 64 -5.40 -21.63 -9.23
CA ASN A 64 -4.03 -22.01 -8.85
C ASN A 64 -3.91 -23.28 -7.97
N VAL A 65 -4.93 -24.14 -7.93
CA VAL A 65 -4.82 -25.43 -7.27
C VAL A 65 -3.79 -26.31 -8.00
N LEU A 66 -2.92 -26.98 -7.24
CA LEU A 66 -1.94 -27.91 -7.80
C LEU A 66 -2.59 -29.28 -7.98
N LEU A 67 -2.62 -29.76 -9.22
CA LEU A 67 -3.09 -31.09 -9.60
C LEU A 67 -1.96 -31.85 -10.31
N ASP A 68 -1.96 -33.17 -10.22
CA ASP A 68 -1.06 -34.02 -10.99
C ASP A 68 -1.83 -35.15 -11.67
N LYS A 69 -1.12 -35.92 -12.50
CA LYS A 69 -1.68 -37.10 -13.19
C LYS A 69 -2.25 -38.18 -12.25
N ASN A 70 -1.95 -38.12 -10.95
CA ASN A 70 -2.39 -39.08 -9.96
C ASN A 70 -3.64 -38.60 -9.20
N THR A 71 -4.01 -37.32 -9.31
CA THR A 71 -5.26 -36.79 -8.76
C THR A 71 -6.46 -37.34 -9.53
N ARG A 72 -7.44 -37.93 -8.83
CA ARG A 72 -8.61 -38.56 -9.44
C ARG A 72 -9.81 -37.61 -9.38
N ILE A 73 -10.36 -37.27 -10.54
CA ILE A 73 -11.53 -36.39 -10.71
C ILE A 73 -12.58 -37.08 -11.60
N ASP A 74 -13.86 -36.77 -11.42
CA ASP A 74 -14.96 -37.25 -12.28
C ASP A 74 -15.85 -36.11 -12.75
N SER A 75 -16.80 -36.37 -13.66
CA SER A 75 -17.69 -35.34 -14.20
C SER A 75 -18.58 -34.66 -13.15
N THR A 76 -18.81 -35.29 -11.99
CA THR A 76 -19.58 -34.69 -10.89
C THR A 76 -18.73 -33.77 -10.03
N THR A 77 -17.41 -33.96 -10.01
CA THR A 77 -16.43 -33.04 -9.41
C THR A 77 -16.32 -31.73 -10.19
N LEU A 78 -16.52 -31.77 -11.51
CA LEU A 78 -16.14 -30.70 -12.44
C LEU A 78 -17.31 -29.82 -12.92
N SER A 79 -18.56 -30.16 -12.61
CA SER A 79 -19.72 -29.36 -13.05
C SER A 79 -19.74 -28.02 -12.30
N GLU A 80 -19.53 -26.90 -13.02
CA GLU A 80 -19.61 -25.51 -12.52
C GLU A 80 -18.57 -25.13 -11.43
N ALA A 81 -17.42 -25.82 -11.39
CA ALA A 81 -16.26 -25.37 -10.61
C ALA A 81 -15.32 -24.51 -11.49
N LEU A 82 -14.76 -23.44 -10.95
CA LEU A 82 -13.85 -22.53 -11.66
C LEU A 82 -12.44 -23.16 -11.74
N PHE A 83 -12.00 -23.65 -12.91
CA PHE A 83 -10.69 -24.33 -13.09
C PHE A 83 -9.57 -23.42 -13.64
N PRO A 84 -8.28 -23.75 -13.36
CA PRO A 84 -7.08 -23.04 -13.83
C PRO A 84 -6.48 -23.55 -15.18
N GLU A 85 -5.77 -22.64 -15.85
CA GLU A 85 -5.16 -22.71 -17.20
C GLU A 85 -3.94 -23.65 -17.39
N SER A 86 -3.69 -24.71 -16.60
CA SER A 86 -2.44 -25.49 -16.75
C SER A 86 -2.61 -26.97 -17.14
N LEU A 87 -2.50 -27.26 -18.45
CA LEU A 87 -1.97 -28.52 -18.98
C LEU A 87 -0.95 -28.19 -20.09
N ASP A 88 0.35 -28.28 -19.77
CA ASP A 88 1.43 -28.07 -20.75
C ASP A 88 1.56 -29.24 -21.76
N GLY A 89 1.60 -28.90 -23.04
CA GLY A 89 1.98 -29.77 -24.16
C GLY A 89 1.58 -29.19 -25.53
N PRO A 90 2.41 -29.31 -26.59
CA PRO A 90 2.49 -28.35 -27.68
C PRO A 90 1.30 -28.45 -28.64
N LEU A 91 0.34 -27.56 -28.44
CA LEU A 91 -0.65 -27.21 -29.46
C LEU A 91 -0.81 -25.70 -29.45
N VAL A 92 0.06 -25.04 -30.21
CA VAL A 92 -0.38 -23.88 -30.98
C VAL A 92 -1.48 -24.39 -31.92
N SER A 93 -2.71 -24.41 -31.45
CA SER A 93 -3.90 -24.61 -32.29
C SER A 93 -5.07 -23.90 -31.64
N GLU A 94 -5.31 -22.65 -32.05
CA GLU A 94 -6.62 -21.99 -32.15
C GLU A 94 -7.59 -22.03 -30.94
N ARG A 95 -7.20 -22.50 -29.75
CA ARG A 95 -8.12 -22.74 -28.62
C ARG A 95 -8.14 -21.69 -27.51
N ASN A 96 -7.19 -20.75 -27.46
CA ASN A 96 -7.20 -19.68 -26.45
C ASN A 96 -7.91 -18.38 -26.89
N LEU A 97 -8.54 -18.34 -28.07
CA LEU A 97 -9.40 -17.23 -28.49
C LEU A 97 -10.87 -17.39 -28.04
N GLY A 98 -11.20 -18.43 -27.24
CA GLY A 98 -12.57 -18.90 -27.08
C GLY A 98 -13.18 -19.00 -25.68
N GLU A 99 -12.44 -18.83 -24.57
CA GLU A 99 -12.97 -19.27 -23.26
C GLU A 99 -13.78 -18.22 -22.47
N HIS A 100 -13.88 -16.98 -22.93
CA HIS A 100 -14.91 -16.04 -22.44
C HIS A 100 -15.43 -15.20 -23.61
N ARG A 101 -16.35 -15.76 -24.40
CA ARG A 101 -17.22 -14.90 -25.23
C ARG A 101 -18.16 -14.17 -24.28
N LEU A 102 -18.25 -12.85 -24.42
CA LEU A 102 -19.24 -12.04 -23.69
C LEU A 102 -20.61 -12.69 -23.86
N SER A 103 -21.13 -13.29 -22.80
CA SER A 103 -22.43 -13.93 -22.83
C SER A 103 -23.49 -12.93 -22.40
N ASP A 104 -24.69 -13.00 -22.98
CA ASP A 104 -25.80 -12.12 -22.60
C ASP A 104 -26.22 -12.25 -21.12
N HIS A 105 -25.65 -13.22 -20.38
CA HIS A 105 -25.84 -13.43 -18.95
C HIS A 105 -24.98 -12.49 -18.07
N GLU A 106 -23.88 -11.94 -18.60
CA GLU A 106 -23.00 -10.99 -17.89
C GLU A 106 -23.57 -9.55 -17.86
N VAL A 107 -24.66 -9.32 -18.58
CA VAL A 107 -25.42 -8.07 -18.60
C VAL A 107 -26.43 -8.11 -17.46
N GLY A 108 -26.43 -7.08 -16.61
CA GLY A 108 -27.47 -6.92 -15.59
C GLY A 108 -28.84 -6.73 -16.25
N GLN A 109 -29.92 -7.18 -15.62
CA GLN A 109 -31.27 -6.83 -16.08
C GLN A 109 -31.80 -5.59 -15.34
N THR A 110 -30.92 -4.63 -15.02
CA THR A 110 -31.28 -3.44 -14.24
C THR A 110 -32.13 -2.49 -15.06
N LEU A 111 -31.77 -2.32 -16.35
CA LEU A 111 -32.54 -1.55 -17.32
C LEU A 111 -33.36 -2.49 -18.21
N LYS A 112 -34.69 -2.52 -18.01
CA LYS A 112 -35.60 -3.42 -18.73
C LYS A 112 -36.03 -2.93 -20.12
N SER A 113 -35.76 -1.67 -20.47
CA SER A 113 -36.21 -1.06 -21.73
C SER A 113 -35.27 0.05 -22.17
N PRO A 114 -35.03 0.23 -23.49
CA PRO A 114 -34.20 1.33 -23.99
C PRO A 114 -34.86 2.68 -23.68
N PRO A 115 -34.08 3.77 -23.57
CA PRO A 115 -34.64 5.11 -23.51
C PRO A 115 -35.56 5.37 -24.73
N LYS A 116 -36.65 6.11 -24.52
CA LYS A 116 -37.71 6.34 -25.53
C LYS A 116 -37.22 7.03 -26.82
N SER A 117 -36.07 7.69 -26.77
CA SER A 117 -35.40 8.30 -27.92
C SER A 117 -34.09 7.56 -28.19
N GLU A 118 -33.81 7.23 -29.46
CA GLU A 118 -32.49 6.73 -29.85
C GLU A 118 -31.40 7.72 -29.41
N LEU A 119 -30.39 7.21 -28.72
CA LEU A 119 -29.22 7.99 -28.34
C LEU A 119 -28.16 7.89 -29.44
N ASP A 120 -27.60 9.03 -29.83
CA ASP A 120 -26.34 9.04 -30.57
C ASP A 120 -25.17 8.58 -29.69
N LEU A 121 -24.04 8.23 -30.31
CA LEU A 121 -22.88 7.67 -29.60
C LEU A 121 -22.34 8.61 -28.52
N SER A 122 -22.26 9.92 -28.80
CA SER A 122 -21.74 10.92 -27.86
C SER A 122 -22.63 11.04 -26.61
N THR A 123 -23.95 11.06 -26.80
CA THR A 123 -24.93 11.10 -25.71
C THR A 123 -24.90 9.81 -24.91
N LEU A 124 -24.80 8.67 -25.58
CA LEU A 124 -24.67 7.35 -24.95
C LEU A 124 -23.43 7.27 -24.05
N ILE A 125 -22.25 7.67 -24.56
CA ILE A 125 -21.00 7.68 -23.79
C ILE A 125 -21.09 8.66 -22.63
N THR A 126 -21.62 9.86 -22.85
CA THR A 126 -21.76 10.89 -21.79
C THR A 126 -22.63 10.39 -20.65
N PHE A 127 -23.77 9.77 -20.96
CA PHE A 127 -24.68 9.22 -19.97
C PHE A 127 -24.06 8.02 -19.23
N SER A 128 -23.38 7.14 -19.96
CA SER A 128 -22.70 5.97 -19.37
C SER A 128 -21.59 6.39 -18.41
N ASN A 129 -20.80 7.40 -18.77
CA ASN A 129 -19.79 7.98 -17.89
C ASN A 129 -20.40 8.61 -16.62
N ASP A 130 -21.60 9.17 -16.70
CA ASP A 130 -22.31 9.69 -15.53
C ASP A 130 -22.74 8.58 -14.58
N LEU A 131 -23.27 7.47 -15.11
CA LEU A 131 -23.60 6.28 -14.33
C LEU A 131 -22.36 5.69 -13.65
N ILE A 132 -21.23 5.59 -14.37
CA ILE A 132 -19.96 5.13 -13.80
C ILE A 132 -19.49 6.04 -12.65
N ARG A 133 -19.60 7.37 -12.79
CA ARG A 133 -19.24 8.31 -11.71
C ARG A 133 -20.09 8.13 -10.46
N ARG A 134 -21.36 7.73 -10.62
CA ARG A 134 -22.28 7.45 -9.51
C ARG A 134 -22.08 6.06 -8.89
N GLY A 135 -21.22 5.23 -9.47
CA GLY A 135 -21.01 3.84 -9.04
C GLY A 135 -22.04 2.86 -9.60
N GLU A 136 -22.88 3.28 -10.54
CA GLU A 136 -23.95 2.49 -11.16
C GLU A 136 -23.43 1.70 -12.37
N TYR A 137 -22.40 0.87 -12.17
CA TYR A 137 -21.68 0.20 -13.26
C TYR A 137 -22.54 -0.76 -14.08
N LYS A 138 -23.38 -1.57 -13.41
CA LYS A 138 -24.33 -2.47 -14.10
C LYS A 138 -25.30 -1.71 -15.00
N ALA A 139 -25.86 -0.59 -14.54
CA ALA A 139 -26.76 0.22 -15.36
C ALA A 139 -26.04 0.81 -16.58
N ALA A 140 -24.77 1.21 -16.44
CA ALA A 140 -23.95 1.67 -17.56
C ALA A 140 -23.72 0.54 -18.58
N ILE A 141 -23.36 -0.66 -18.12
CA ILE A 141 -23.19 -1.85 -18.96
C ILE A 141 -24.48 -2.17 -19.70
N ASP A 142 -25.60 -2.27 -18.98
CA ASP A 142 -26.92 -2.61 -19.54
C ASP A 142 -27.30 -1.66 -20.66
N LEU A 143 -27.17 -0.35 -20.41
CA LEU A 143 -27.49 0.70 -21.38
C LEU A 143 -26.62 0.59 -22.64
N MET A 144 -25.31 0.46 -22.47
CA MET A 144 -24.37 0.41 -23.59
C MET A 144 -24.55 -0.89 -24.39
N TYR A 145 -24.83 -2.01 -23.72
CA TYR A 145 -25.03 -3.30 -24.38
C TYR A 145 -26.24 -3.29 -25.32
N MET A 146 -27.29 -2.50 -25.03
CA MET A 146 -28.44 -2.31 -25.94
C MET A 146 -28.03 -1.77 -27.32
N TYR A 147 -26.93 -1.03 -27.40
CA TYR A 147 -26.44 -0.41 -28.63
C TYR A 147 -25.22 -1.14 -29.23
N ARG A 148 -24.79 -2.27 -28.63
CA ARG A 148 -23.63 -3.04 -29.08
C ARG A 148 -23.72 -3.45 -30.55
N SER A 149 -24.87 -3.92 -31.01
CA SER A 149 -25.06 -4.35 -32.41
C SER A 149 -24.76 -3.23 -33.42
N ARG A 150 -24.95 -1.97 -33.03
CA ARG A 150 -24.74 -0.78 -33.86
C ARG A 150 -23.31 -0.25 -33.79
N TYR A 151 -22.70 -0.27 -32.61
CA TYR A 151 -21.40 0.40 -32.36
C TYR A 151 -20.27 -0.56 -31.95
N ARG A 152 -20.41 -1.88 -32.07
CA ARG A 152 -19.38 -2.85 -31.62
C ARG A 152 -17.99 -2.70 -32.26
N HIS A 153 -17.90 -2.07 -33.43
CA HIS A 153 -16.62 -1.77 -34.10
C HIS A 153 -16.19 -0.30 -33.95
N ASP A 154 -16.86 0.48 -33.10
CA ASP A 154 -16.48 1.85 -32.79
C ASP A 154 -15.56 1.88 -31.56
N ARG A 155 -14.37 2.45 -31.72
CA ARG A 155 -13.36 2.56 -30.66
C ARG A 155 -13.88 3.25 -29.41
N GLU A 156 -14.60 4.37 -29.55
CA GLU A 156 -15.05 5.16 -28.40
C GLU A 156 -16.15 4.42 -27.62
N PHE A 157 -17.02 3.72 -28.35
CA PHE A 157 -18.01 2.83 -27.75
C PHE A 157 -17.36 1.71 -26.94
N VAL A 158 -16.39 1.00 -27.54
CA VAL A 158 -15.73 -0.15 -26.91
C VAL A 158 -14.92 0.27 -25.67
N LEU A 159 -14.20 1.39 -25.75
CA LEU A 159 -13.46 1.92 -24.59
C LEU A 159 -14.40 2.33 -23.45
N ALA A 160 -15.54 2.95 -23.75
CA ALA A 160 -16.50 3.35 -22.73
C ALA A 160 -17.23 2.15 -22.09
N LEU A 161 -17.60 1.14 -22.88
CA LEU A 161 -18.22 -0.09 -22.37
C LEU A 161 -17.20 -0.90 -21.55
N GLY A 162 -15.97 -1.00 -22.03
CA GLY A 162 -14.87 -1.63 -21.32
C GLY A 162 -14.56 -0.95 -19.99
N ALA A 163 -14.58 0.38 -19.93
CA ALA A 163 -14.41 1.12 -18.66
C ALA A 163 -15.52 0.81 -17.63
N ALA A 164 -16.76 0.55 -18.08
CA ALA A 164 -17.83 0.10 -17.20
C ALA A 164 -17.56 -1.33 -16.69
N PHE A 165 -17.16 -2.24 -17.58
CA PHE A 165 -16.78 -3.60 -17.21
C PHE A 165 -15.57 -3.65 -16.27
N GLU A 166 -14.55 -2.81 -16.45
CA GLU A 166 -13.38 -2.73 -15.55
C GLU A 166 -13.75 -2.46 -14.09
N LYS A 167 -14.87 -1.77 -13.84
CA LYS A 167 -15.36 -1.48 -12.48
C LYS A 167 -16.22 -2.58 -11.88
N GLU A 168 -16.89 -3.37 -12.72
CA GLU A 168 -17.82 -4.42 -12.28
C GLU A 168 -17.20 -5.82 -12.39
N HIS A 169 -16.74 -6.18 -13.59
CA HIS A 169 -16.22 -7.48 -13.98
C HIS A 169 -15.04 -7.34 -14.95
N SER A 170 -13.82 -7.22 -14.42
CA SER A 170 -12.64 -6.95 -15.25
C SER A 170 -12.40 -8.01 -16.34
N VAL A 171 -12.77 -9.28 -16.10
CA VAL A 171 -12.63 -10.38 -17.07
C VAL A 171 -13.45 -10.10 -18.34
N SER A 172 -14.66 -9.57 -18.20
CA SER A 172 -15.53 -9.20 -19.32
C SER A 172 -14.97 -8.01 -20.12
N ALA A 173 -14.24 -7.09 -19.48
CA ALA A 173 -13.52 -6.02 -20.19
C ALA A 173 -12.41 -6.59 -21.09
N VAL A 174 -11.62 -7.56 -20.60
CA VAL A 174 -10.58 -8.23 -21.41
C VAL A 174 -11.20 -8.93 -22.61
N ALA A 175 -12.29 -9.68 -22.41
CA ALA A 175 -13.02 -10.34 -23.49
C ALA A 175 -13.52 -9.33 -24.55
N LEU A 176 -14.10 -8.20 -24.11
CA LEU A 176 -14.57 -7.14 -24.99
C LEU A 176 -13.45 -6.59 -25.87
N TYR A 177 -12.31 -6.26 -25.27
CA TYR A 177 -11.20 -5.68 -26.03
C TYR A 177 -10.56 -6.69 -26.99
N ARG A 178 -10.41 -7.96 -26.57
CA ARG A 178 -9.91 -9.03 -27.45
C ARG A 178 -10.83 -9.25 -28.65
N GLU A 179 -12.14 -9.26 -28.45
CA GLU A 179 -13.13 -9.39 -29.53
C GLU A 179 -13.00 -8.25 -30.54
N TYR A 180 -12.94 -7.01 -30.05
CA TYR A 180 -12.76 -5.84 -30.91
C TYR A 180 -11.45 -5.90 -31.72
N ILE A 181 -10.33 -6.26 -31.07
CA ILE A 181 -9.02 -6.36 -31.74
C ILE A 181 -9.03 -7.48 -32.80
N ALA A 182 -9.73 -8.59 -32.54
CA ALA A 182 -9.86 -9.69 -33.50
C ALA A 182 -10.68 -9.31 -34.75
N GLU A 183 -11.72 -8.49 -34.59
CA GLU A 183 -12.60 -8.08 -35.70
C GLU A 183 -12.08 -6.86 -36.47
N VAL A 184 -11.58 -5.84 -35.75
CA VAL A 184 -11.18 -4.55 -36.32
C VAL A 184 -9.67 -4.49 -36.62
N GLY A 185 -8.87 -5.26 -35.89
CA GLY A 185 -7.42 -5.25 -35.96
C GLY A 185 -6.76 -4.39 -34.86
N SER A 186 -5.47 -4.08 -35.06
CA SER A 186 -4.63 -3.42 -34.07
C SER A 186 -4.98 -1.93 -33.89
N ASP A 187 -5.87 -1.62 -32.95
CA ASP A 187 -6.16 -0.27 -32.47
C ASP A 187 -5.30 0.06 -31.24
N TYR A 188 -4.50 1.11 -31.32
CA TYR A 188 -3.55 1.48 -30.28
C TYR A 188 -4.21 1.71 -28.91
N ASP A 189 -5.33 2.45 -28.88
CA ASP A 189 -5.93 2.88 -27.62
C ASP A 189 -6.61 1.69 -26.92
N VAL A 190 -7.21 0.80 -27.70
CA VAL A 190 -7.87 -0.42 -27.20
C VAL A 190 -6.84 -1.45 -26.74
N VAL A 191 -5.76 -1.67 -27.49
CA VAL A 191 -4.67 -2.56 -27.08
C VAL A 191 -3.97 -2.04 -25.81
N LEU A 192 -3.74 -0.72 -25.71
CA LEU A 192 -3.17 -0.13 -24.49
C LEU A 192 -4.10 -0.30 -23.29
N ARG A 193 -5.40 -0.14 -23.50
CA ARG A 193 -6.40 -0.37 -22.46
C ARG A 193 -6.42 -1.84 -22.04
N LEU A 194 -6.46 -2.78 -22.98
CA LEU A 194 -6.38 -4.21 -22.73
C LEU A 194 -5.15 -4.59 -21.91
N ALA A 195 -3.96 -4.13 -22.33
CA ALA A 195 -2.72 -4.37 -21.59
C ALA A 195 -2.80 -3.85 -20.14
N GLN A 196 -3.40 -2.68 -19.93
CA GLN A 196 -3.60 -2.11 -18.59
C GLN A 196 -4.57 -2.96 -17.74
N THR A 197 -5.68 -3.41 -18.32
CA THR A 197 -6.64 -4.29 -17.63
C THR A 197 -5.99 -5.62 -17.24
N LEU A 198 -5.16 -6.20 -18.12
CA LEU A 198 -4.43 -7.44 -17.83
C LEU A 198 -3.39 -7.27 -16.70
N ILE A 199 -2.70 -6.12 -16.65
CA ILE A 199 -1.81 -5.79 -15.52
C ILE A 199 -2.58 -5.78 -14.20
N GLU A 200 -3.78 -5.21 -14.18
CA GLU A 200 -4.63 -5.12 -13.00
C GLU A 200 -5.15 -6.50 -12.55
N GLN A 201 -5.42 -7.38 -13.51
CA GLN A 201 -5.77 -8.79 -13.26
C GLN A 201 -4.60 -9.67 -12.85
N ARG A 202 -3.37 -9.13 -12.89
CA ARG A 202 -2.12 -9.87 -12.67
C ARG A 202 -1.79 -10.91 -13.74
N ASP A 203 -2.45 -10.85 -14.89
CA ASP A 203 -2.01 -11.58 -16.08
C ASP A 203 -0.87 -10.82 -16.76
N HIS A 204 0.31 -10.94 -16.15
CA HIS A 204 1.48 -10.18 -16.58
C HIS A 204 2.09 -10.71 -17.88
N HIS A 205 1.88 -11.98 -18.24
CA HIS A 205 2.46 -12.57 -19.44
C HIS A 205 1.81 -12.02 -20.70
N GLU A 206 0.48 -12.01 -20.76
CA GLU A 206 -0.24 -11.49 -21.91
C GLU A 206 -0.15 -9.96 -21.98
N ALA A 207 -0.17 -9.28 -20.83
CA ALA A 207 0.07 -7.83 -20.78
C ALA A 207 1.41 -7.43 -21.41
N ILE A 208 2.48 -8.20 -21.20
CA ILE A 208 3.79 -7.95 -21.83
C ILE A 208 3.67 -8.07 -23.35
N HIS A 209 3.02 -9.13 -23.86
CA HIS A 209 2.83 -9.33 -25.30
C HIS A 209 2.15 -8.13 -25.96
N TYR A 210 1.05 -7.63 -25.39
CA TYR A 210 0.36 -6.46 -25.95
C TYR A 210 1.17 -5.16 -25.85
N LEU A 211 1.96 -4.98 -24.79
CA LEU A 211 2.85 -3.83 -24.66
C LEU A 211 4.02 -3.88 -25.66
N GLU A 212 4.57 -5.06 -25.95
CA GLU A 212 5.58 -5.28 -26.99
C GLU A 212 5.01 -4.94 -28.37
N MET A 213 3.80 -5.43 -28.69
CA MET A 213 3.10 -5.06 -29.92
C MET A 213 2.92 -3.54 -30.07
N LEU A 214 2.54 -2.84 -29.01
CA LEU A 214 2.38 -1.39 -29.04
C LEU A 214 3.71 -0.67 -29.25
N GLN A 215 4.79 -1.20 -28.68
CA GLN A 215 6.12 -0.65 -28.86
C GLN A 215 6.64 -0.86 -30.30
N ASP A 216 6.28 -1.96 -30.96
CA ASP A 216 6.61 -2.17 -32.37
C ASP A 216 5.89 -1.18 -33.29
N VAL A 217 4.62 -0.88 -32.99
CA VAL A 217 3.80 0.07 -33.76
C VAL A 217 4.21 1.53 -33.50
N ARG A 218 4.50 1.88 -32.23
CA ARG A 218 4.94 3.23 -31.84
C ARG A 218 6.23 3.16 -31.00
N PRO A 219 7.39 3.00 -31.65
CA PRO A 219 8.67 2.92 -30.94
C PRO A 219 9.04 4.20 -30.17
N ASP A 220 8.44 5.34 -30.53
CA ASP A 220 8.64 6.64 -29.88
C ASP A 220 7.72 6.88 -28.67
N ASP A 221 6.74 6.01 -28.39
CA ASP A 221 5.91 6.18 -27.18
C ASP A 221 6.67 5.73 -25.92
N LEU A 222 7.36 6.70 -25.34
CA LEU A 222 8.09 6.53 -24.09
C LEU A 222 7.19 6.05 -22.94
N ALA A 223 5.91 6.44 -22.90
CA ALA A 223 5.02 6.05 -21.81
C ALA A 223 4.76 4.53 -21.82
N THR A 224 4.52 3.97 -23.00
CA THR A 224 4.31 2.53 -23.21
C THR A 224 5.59 1.74 -22.95
N ALA A 225 6.73 2.19 -23.46
CA ALA A 225 8.02 1.55 -23.18
C ALA A 225 8.36 1.56 -21.67
N ILE A 226 8.03 2.65 -20.96
CA ILE A 226 8.18 2.72 -19.50
C ILE A 226 7.26 1.73 -18.78
N LYS A 227 6.00 1.58 -19.24
CA LYS A 227 5.06 0.58 -18.70
C LYS A 227 5.60 -0.84 -18.88
N LEU A 228 6.09 -1.17 -20.08
CA LEU A 228 6.70 -2.47 -20.36
C LEU A 228 7.91 -2.73 -19.46
N GLY A 229 8.86 -1.81 -19.39
CA GLY A 229 10.06 -1.98 -18.55
C GLY A 229 9.74 -2.13 -17.06
N ASN A 230 8.71 -1.43 -16.57
CA ASN A 230 8.19 -1.61 -15.22
C ASN A 230 7.61 -3.00 -14.99
N LEU A 231 6.81 -3.49 -15.93
CA LEU A 231 6.15 -4.79 -15.84
C LEU A 231 7.18 -5.91 -15.90
N LEU A 232 8.14 -5.84 -16.83
CA LEU A 232 9.30 -6.74 -16.93
C LEU A 232 10.08 -6.79 -15.61
N THR A 233 10.27 -5.64 -14.96
CA THR A 233 10.92 -5.57 -13.64
C THR A 233 10.10 -6.30 -12.57
N ALA A 234 8.78 -6.10 -12.55
CA ALA A 234 7.89 -6.67 -11.55
C ALA A 234 7.81 -8.21 -11.65
N VAL A 235 7.84 -8.76 -12.86
CA VAL A 235 7.83 -10.22 -13.10
C VAL A 235 9.21 -10.87 -12.97
N GLY A 236 10.27 -10.11 -12.66
CA GLY A 236 11.63 -10.64 -12.51
C GLY A 236 12.39 -10.85 -13.83
N ARG A 237 11.85 -10.41 -14.97
CA ARG A 237 12.56 -10.37 -16.28
C ARG A 237 13.53 -9.17 -16.32
N ILE A 238 14.44 -9.13 -15.34
CA ILE A 238 15.32 -7.97 -15.08
C ILE A 238 16.28 -7.70 -16.25
N GLY A 239 16.79 -8.75 -16.92
CA GLY A 239 17.71 -8.60 -18.05
C GLY A 239 17.09 -7.82 -19.22
N GLU A 240 15.86 -8.16 -19.58
CA GLU A 240 15.11 -7.50 -20.66
C GLU A 240 14.70 -6.08 -20.29
N ALA A 241 14.31 -5.87 -19.02
CA ALA A 241 14.06 -4.53 -18.50
C ALA A 241 15.31 -3.63 -18.62
N VAL A 242 16.50 -4.16 -18.32
CA VAL A 242 17.77 -3.42 -18.48
C VAL A 242 18.00 -3.04 -19.93
N GLN A 243 17.93 -4.00 -20.87
CA GLN A 243 18.13 -3.73 -22.30
C GLN A 243 17.15 -2.69 -22.85
N LEU A 244 15.88 -2.77 -22.43
CA LEU A 244 14.87 -1.80 -22.80
C LEU A 244 15.22 -0.41 -22.26
N PHE A 245 15.54 -0.26 -20.97
CA PHE A 245 15.89 1.03 -20.41
C PHE A 245 17.23 1.58 -20.92
N GLU A 246 18.20 0.74 -21.27
CA GLU A 246 19.41 1.13 -22.00
C GLU A 246 19.04 1.78 -23.34
N THR A 247 18.18 1.12 -24.12
CA THR A 247 17.70 1.66 -25.40
C THR A 247 16.98 3.01 -25.21
N LEU A 248 16.14 3.12 -24.17
CA LEU A 248 15.43 4.36 -23.87
C LEU A 248 16.34 5.50 -23.40
N VAL A 249 17.41 5.20 -22.66
CA VAL A 249 18.41 6.20 -22.25
C VAL A 249 19.16 6.76 -23.46
N HIS A 250 19.48 5.92 -24.45
CA HIS A 250 20.15 6.37 -25.69
C HIS A 250 19.20 7.17 -26.60
N ARG A 251 17.95 6.73 -26.74
CA ARG A 251 16.95 7.38 -27.62
C ARG A 251 16.38 8.67 -27.04
N PHE A 252 16.18 8.71 -25.72
CA PHE A 252 15.61 9.86 -25.00
C PHE A 252 16.57 10.36 -23.92
N PRO A 253 17.75 10.83 -24.32
CA PRO A 253 18.83 11.13 -23.38
C PRO A 253 18.49 12.32 -22.48
N GLU A 254 17.51 13.16 -22.83
CA GLU A 254 16.99 14.28 -22.03
C GLU A 254 15.97 13.90 -20.94
N ARG A 255 15.57 12.62 -20.85
CA ARG A 255 14.53 12.18 -19.91
C ARG A 255 15.12 11.55 -18.66
N GLY A 256 15.38 12.34 -17.61
CA GLY A 256 15.97 11.83 -16.36
C GLY A 256 15.24 10.65 -15.69
N ALA A 257 13.95 10.44 -15.97
CA ALA A 257 13.19 9.30 -15.49
C ALA A 257 13.71 7.95 -16.03
N THR A 258 14.14 7.87 -17.30
CA THR A 258 14.67 6.62 -17.89
C THR A 258 16.01 6.26 -17.28
N TRP A 259 16.88 7.25 -17.06
CA TRP A 259 18.15 7.12 -16.37
C TRP A 259 17.99 6.59 -14.95
N ALA A 260 17.07 7.15 -14.17
CA ALA A 260 16.80 6.68 -12.81
C ALA A 260 16.34 5.22 -12.77
N ARG A 261 15.51 4.82 -13.75
CA ARG A 261 15.00 3.44 -13.87
C ARG A 261 16.11 2.45 -14.23
N LEU A 262 16.93 2.77 -15.23
CA LEU A 262 18.09 1.95 -15.59
C LEU A 262 19.06 1.81 -14.41
N ALA A 263 19.43 2.93 -13.79
CA ALA A 263 20.33 2.92 -12.64
C ALA A 263 19.77 2.10 -11.48
N LYS A 264 18.46 2.19 -11.19
CA LYS A 264 17.81 1.38 -10.17
C LYS A 264 17.94 -0.12 -10.46
N LEU A 265 17.81 -0.54 -11.72
CA LEU A 265 17.96 -1.94 -12.12
C LEU A 265 19.40 -2.43 -11.99
N LEU A 266 20.38 -1.63 -12.42
CA LEU A 266 21.80 -1.96 -12.26
C LEU A 266 22.17 -2.13 -10.78
N VAL A 267 21.68 -1.23 -9.92
CA VAL A 267 21.83 -1.34 -8.46
C VAL A 267 21.17 -2.60 -7.93
N TYR A 268 19.96 -2.93 -8.38
CA TYR A 268 19.24 -4.14 -7.95
C TYR A 268 19.98 -5.44 -8.34
N ARG A 269 20.57 -5.47 -9.54
CA ARG A 269 21.39 -6.60 -10.03
C ARG A 269 22.74 -6.73 -9.31
N GLY A 270 23.17 -5.69 -8.59
CA GLY A 270 24.49 -5.68 -7.94
C GLY A 270 25.64 -5.29 -8.87
N GLU A 271 25.34 -4.73 -10.04
CA GLU A 271 26.33 -4.31 -11.03
C GLU A 271 26.92 -2.95 -10.63
N SER A 272 27.89 -2.99 -9.71
CA SER A 272 28.46 -1.80 -9.09
C SER A 272 29.11 -0.85 -10.11
N GLU A 273 30.03 -1.33 -10.95
CA GLU A 273 30.76 -0.48 -11.91
C GLU A 273 29.85 0.18 -12.96
N PRO A 274 28.93 -0.55 -13.63
CA PRO A 274 27.96 0.07 -14.54
C PRO A 274 27.04 1.06 -13.83
N ALA A 275 26.53 0.70 -12.64
CA ALA A 275 25.67 1.60 -11.87
C ALA A 275 26.40 2.89 -11.48
N GLN A 276 27.68 2.81 -11.08
CA GLN A 276 28.46 3.97 -10.65
C GLN A 276 28.71 4.93 -11.82
N SER A 277 29.05 4.38 -12.99
CA SER A 277 29.30 5.16 -14.20
C SER A 277 28.03 5.87 -14.66
N LEU A 278 26.91 5.14 -14.76
CA LEU A 278 25.63 5.69 -15.18
C LEU A 278 25.11 6.74 -14.19
N LEU A 279 25.22 6.50 -12.88
CA LEU A 279 24.77 7.45 -11.87
C LEU A 279 25.60 8.73 -11.85
N ARG A 280 26.93 8.65 -12.07
CA ARG A 280 27.77 9.84 -12.22
C ARG A 280 27.32 10.72 -13.38
N GLU A 281 27.06 10.11 -14.54
CA GLU A 281 26.58 10.82 -15.72
C GLU A 281 25.16 11.37 -15.51
N ALA A 282 24.25 10.55 -14.99
CA ALA A 282 22.87 10.93 -14.69
C ALA A 282 22.81 12.13 -13.74
N SER A 283 23.62 12.12 -12.66
CA SER A 283 23.68 13.23 -11.71
C SER A 283 24.27 14.50 -12.32
N ALA A 284 25.28 14.38 -13.20
CA ALA A 284 25.84 15.53 -13.91
C ALA A 284 24.82 16.18 -14.86
N ARG A 285 24.03 15.36 -15.55
CA ARG A 285 23.04 15.81 -16.53
C ARG A 285 21.74 16.32 -15.90
N PHE A 286 21.31 15.69 -14.82
CA PHE A 286 20.05 15.97 -14.12
C PHE A 286 20.30 16.30 -12.65
N PRO A 287 21.02 17.41 -12.35
CA PRO A 287 21.40 17.76 -10.99
C PRO A 287 20.20 17.98 -10.06
N GLU A 288 19.02 18.30 -10.61
CA GLU A 288 17.78 18.54 -9.86
C GLU A 288 16.85 17.32 -9.76
N SER A 289 17.23 16.16 -10.30
CA SER A 289 16.36 14.97 -10.32
C SER A 289 16.39 14.22 -8.99
N ILE A 290 15.28 14.30 -8.22
CA ILE A 290 15.13 13.58 -6.96
C ILE A 290 15.14 12.06 -7.13
N ASP A 291 14.64 11.55 -8.26
CA ASP A 291 14.62 10.12 -8.53
C ASP A 291 16.03 9.58 -8.75
N ILE A 292 16.88 10.32 -9.45
CA ILE A 292 18.30 9.97 -9.61
C ILE A 292 19.00 10.03 -8.26
N PHE A 293 18.79 11.11 -7.49
CA PHE A 293 19.36 11.24 -6.14
C PHE A 293 18.96 10.06 -5.22
N ARG A 294 17.68 9.66 -5.24
CA ARG A 294 17.19 8.48 -4.48
C ARG A 294 17.92 7.20 -4.87
N VAL A 295 18.24 7.02 -6.14
CA VAL A 295 18.97 5.84 -6.61
C VAL A 295 20.44 5.91 -6.19
N VAL A 296 21.08 7.08 -6.26
CA VAL A 296 22.45 7.30 -5.76
C VAL A 296 22.58 6.89 -4.29
N VAL A 297 21.69 7.39 -3.43
CA VAL A 297 21.69 7.06 -2.00
C VAL A 297 21.57 5.55 -1.79
N LYS A 298 20.62 4.90 -2.48
CA LYS A 298 20.44 3.44 -2.38
C LYS A 298 21.66 2.66 -2.90
N ALA A 299 22.29 3.13 -3.96
CA ALA A 299 23.50 2.52 -4.52
C ALA A 299 24.67 2.62 -3.54
N GLN A 300 24.85 3.77 -2.89
CA GLN A 300 25.88 3.97 -1.87
C GLN A 300 25.69 3.03 -0.68
N ALA A 301 24.47 2.84 -0.16
CA ALA A 301 24.20 1.81 0.85
C ALA A 301 24.64 0.44 0.39
N ARG A 302 24.14 0.04 -0.78
CA ARG A 302 24.28 -1.33 -1.24
C ARG A 302 25.74 -1.68 -1.53
N PHE A 303 26.48 -0.74 -2.10
CA PHE A 303 27.85 -0.96 -2.55
C PHE A 303 28.92 -0.36 -1.63
N LYS A 304 28.51 0.31 -0.53
CA LYS A 304 29.41 1.02 0.39
C LYS A 304 30.31 2.05 -0.31
N TRP A 305 29.77 2.73 -1.31
CA TRP A 305 30.48 3.84 -1.96
C TRP A 305 30.63 5.02 -1.00
N PRO A 306 31.71 5.81 -1.12
CA PRO A 306 31.94 6.97 -0.24
C PRO A 306 30.78 7.99 -0.32
N PHE A 307 30.57 8.71 0.79
CA PHE A 307 29.40 9.57 1.03
C PHE A 307 29.36 10.87 0.19
N ASP A 308 30.37 11.11 -0.65
CA ASP A 308 30.53 12.31 -1.47
C ASP A 308 29.29 12.66 -2.30
N ALA A 309 28.50 11.66 -2.73
CA ALA A 309 27.34 11.92 -3.59
C ALA A 309 26.12 12.48 -2.85
N ILE A 310 25.98 12.26 -1.53
CA ILE A 310 24.92 12.91 -0.72
C ILE A 310 25.27 14.37 -0.51
N GLU A 311 26.51 14.65 -0.12
CA GLU A 311 27.03 16.01 0.01
C GLU A 311 26.95 16.75 -1.34
N GLN A 312 27.36 16.12 -2.45
CA GLN A 312 27.23 16.70 -3.78
C GLN A 312 25.77 16.89 -4.22
N GLY A 313 24.87 15.96 -3.88
CA GLY A 313 23.45 16.12 -4.16
C GLY A 313 22.83 17.28 -3.37
N ILE A 314 23.18 17.43 -2.09
CA ILE A 314 22.78 18.55 -1.24
C ILE A 314 23.37 19.86 -1.78
N LEU A 315 24.67 19.92 -2.08
CA LEU A 315 25.34 21.06 -2.72
C LEU A 315 24.65 21.45 -4.02
N ARG A 316 24.30 20.48 -4.88
CA ARG A 316 23.59 20.73 -6.14
C ARG A 316 22.19 21.27 -5.90
N GLY A 317 21.42 20.62 -5.02
CA GLY A 317 20.06 21.05 -4.66
C GLY A 317 19.99 22.44 -4.00
N ILE A 318 21.03 22.83 -3.26
CA ILE A 318 21.19 24.18 -2.69
C ILE A 318 21.60 25.19 -3.77
N SER A 319 22.49 24.79 -4.70
CA SER A 319 23.01 25.66 -5.77
C SER A 319 21.97 26.03 -6.83
N THR A 320 20.92 25.22 -6.96
CA THR A 320 19.77 25.48 -7.84
C THR A 320 18.70 26.23 -7.06
N LYS A 321 18.33 27.44 -7.53
CA LYS A 321 17.44 28.39 -6.82
C LYS A 321 16.27 27.72 -6.08
N ASN A 322 16.46 27.53 -4.77
CA ASN A 322 15.46 27.29 -3.72
C ASN A 322 14.38 26.24 -4.02
N ARG A 323 14.70 24.95 -3.87
CA ARG A 323 13.70 23.92 -3.49
C ARG A 323 14.02 23.29 -2.12
N PRO A 324 13.53 23.88 -1.02
CA PRO A 324 13.63 23.30 0.34
C PRO A 324 13.17 21.83 0.41
N SER A 325 12.20 21.43 -0.43
CA SER A 325 11.70 20.05 -0.50
C SER A 325 12.74 19.02 -0.96
N PHE A 326 13.66 19.39 -1.86
CA PHE A 326 14.72 18.48 -2.32
C PHE A 326 15.72 18.22 -1.21
N VAL A 327 16.19 19.29 -0.55
CA VAL A 327 17.12 19.21 0.57
C VAL A 327 16.52 18.41 1.73
N ARG A 328 15.24 18.63 2.05
CA ARG A 328 14.49 17.84 3.04
C ARG A 328 14.48 16.36 2.71
N GLU A 329 14.11 16.01 1.48
CA GLU A 329 14.02 14.62 1.06
C GLU A 329 15.40 13.97 1.08
N ALA A 330 16.44 14.71 0.68
CA ALA A 330 17.83 14.25 0.74
C ALA A 330 18.28 13.94 2.17
N LEU A 331 18.05 14.86 3.11
CA LEU A 331 18.39 14.66 4.52
C LEU A 331 17.58 13.54 5.17
N LYS A 332 16.28 13.41 4.84
CA LYS A 332 15.44 12.29 5.32
C LYS A 332 15.95 10.93 4.83
N LEU A 333 16.38 10.85 3.58
CA LEU A 333 16.95 9.63 3.02
C LEU A 333 18.31 9.30 3.65
N GLY A 334 19.13 10.32 3.92
CA GLY A 334 20.35 10.20 4.71
C GLY A 334 20.10 9.67 6.12
N PHE A 335 19.07 10.17 6.81
CA PHE A 335 18.73 9.73 8.17
C PHE A 335 18.20 8.29 8.23
N LYS A 336 17.35 7.88 7.28
CA LYS A 336 16.62 6.60 7.35
C LYS A 336 17.46 5.36 7.09
N ALA A 337 18.57 5.46 6.37
CA ALA A 337 19.23 4.28 5.83
C ALA A 337 20.55 3.94 6.55
N GLU A 338 20.54 4.09 7.88
CA GLU A 338 21.67 3.75 8.78
C GLU A 338 22.98 4.43 8.39
N TYR A 339 22.90 5.53 7.66
CA TYR A 339 24.07 6.26 7.24
C TYR A 339 24.48 7.21 8.37
N ARG A 340 25.78 7.23 8.68
CA ARG A 340 26.42 8.35 9.39
C ARG A 340 26.57 9.54 8.45
N VAL A 341 25.48 10.01 7.84
CA VAL A 341 25.49 11.32 7.18
C VAL A 341 25.58 12.34 8.30
N PRO A 342 26.56 13.25 8.31
CA PRO A 342 26.68 14.27 9.34
C PRO A 342 25.62 15.36 9.07
N ILE A 343 24.35 15.03 9.32
CA ILE A 343 23.19 15.87 8.96
C ILE A 343 23.32 17.21 9.66
N ALA A 344 23.73 17.21 10.93
CA ALA A 344 24.03 18.41 11.68
C ALA A 344 25.08 19.30 11.00
N GLU A 345 26.19 18.72 10.55
CA GLU A 345 27.27 19.47 9.89
C GLU A 345 26.80 20.06 8.56
N LEU A 346 26.02 19.30 7.79
CA LEU A 346 25.47 19.77 6.51
C LEU A 346 24.43 20.88 6.74
N VAL A 347 23.56 20.70 7.73
CA VAL A 347 22.57 21.71 8.11
C VAL A 347 23.25 22.99 8.59
N GLU A 348 24.32 22.87 9.38
CA GLU A 348 25.16 23.99 9.82
C GLU A 348 25.87 24.70 8.67
N ARG A 349 26.60 23.95 7.88
CA ARG A 349 27.41 24.48 6.78
C ARG A 349 26.59 25.23 5.74
N PHE A 350 25.34 24.83 5.52
CA PHE A 350 24.46 25.42 4.51
C PHE A 350 23.32 26.27 5.09
N SER A 351 23.32 26.54 6.39
CA SER A 351 22.28 27.31 7.09
C SER A 351 20.85 26.84 6.77
N LEU A 352 20.64 25.51 6.65
CA LEU A 352 19.41 24.96 6.09
C LEU A 352 18.16 25.21 6.96
N TRP A 353 18.34 25.49 8.25
CA TRP A 353 17.24 25.87 9.15
C TRP A 353 16.53 27.15 8.72
N GLU A 354 17.24 28.10 8.08
CA GLU A 354 16.63 29.34 7.56
C GLU A 354 15.63 29.03 6.44
N MET A 355 15.86 27.93 5.72
CA MET A 355 15.00 27.46 4.64
C MET A 355 13.92 26.51 5.17
N GLU A 356 14.20 25.76 6.23
CA GLU A 356 13.31 24.74 6.72
C GLU A 356 13.47 24.38 8.21
N ARG A 357 12.55 24.90 9.03
CA ARG A 357 12.46 24.62 10.47
C ARG A 357 12.20 23.15 10.82
N SER A 358 11.64 22.37 9.90
CA SER A 358 11.37 20.94 10.13
C SER A 358 12.65 20.09 10.27
N LEU A 359 13.80 20.65 9.89
CA LEU A 359 15.12 20.00 9.99
C LEU A 359 15.66 19.96 11.43
N TYR A 360 15.25 20.86 12.33
CA TYR A 360 15.69 20.86 13.72
C TYR A 360 15.49 19.49 14.37
N LYS A 361 14.30 18.90 14.18
CA LYS A 361 13.99 17.57 14.72
C LYS A 361 14.91 16.47 14.20
N LEU A 362 15.35 16.53 12.94
CA LEU A 362 16.25 15.52 12.37
C LEU A 362 17.64 15.62 13.01
N VAL A 363 18.16 16.83 13.16
CA VAL A 363 19.47 17.09 13.79
C VAL A 363 19.47 16.72 15.27
N ILE A 364 18.39 17.06 15.99
CA ILE A 364 18.23 16.69 17.41
C ILE A 364 18.23 15.16 17.55
N ASN A 365 17.47 14.44 16.73
CA ASN A 365 17.42 12.98 16.78
C ASN A 365 18.77 12.33 16.44
N GLU A 366 19.49 12.86 15.45
CA GLU A 366 20.85 12.41 15.11
C GLU A 366 21.77 12.57 16.32
N ALA A 367 21.80 13.75 16.95
CA ALA A 367 22.63 14.01 18.11
C ALA A 367 22.28 13.11 19.31
N ILE A 368 20.99 12.82 19.53
CA ILE A 368 20.54 11.86 20.57
C ILE A 368 21.05 10.44 20.26
N ILE A 369 20.98 10.00 19.00
CA ILE A 369 21.50 8.68 18.58
C ILE A 369 23.03 8.61 18.80
N GLU A 370 23.74 9.70 18.51
CA GLU A 370 25.18 9.84 18.76
C GLU A 370 25.53 9.98 20.24
N ARG A 371 24.53 10.13 21.13
CA ARG A 371 24.67 10.48 22.56
C ARG A 371 25.37 11.81 22.82
N ASP A 372 25.35 12.71 21.83
CA ASP A 372 25.79 14.10 21.99
C ASP A 372 24.61 14.96 22.48
N PHE A 373 24.26 14.79 23.75
CA PHE A 373 23.14 15.51 24.36
C PHE A 373 23.37 17.02 24.43
N LYS A 374 24.62 17.48 24.48
CA LYS A 374 24.95 18.91 24.46
C LYS A 374 24.57 19.53 23.12
N LYS A 375 24.92 18.87 22.02
CA LYS A 375 24.51 19.26 20.67
C LYS A 375 23.00 19.21 20.51
N ALA A 376 22.36 18.12 20.95
CA ALA A 376 20.90 17.98 20.89
C ALA A 376 20.18 19.13 21.61
N LEU A 377 20.60 19.47 22.84
CA LEU A 377 20.03 20.57 23.62
C LEU A 377 20.26 21.94 22.97
N ASN A 378 21.44 22.18 22.42
CA ASN A 378 21.74 23.44 21.71
C ASN A 378 20.78 23.65 20.52
N PHE A 379 20.60 22.62 19.69
CA PHE A 379 19.67 22.69 18.55
C PHE A 379 18.20 22.82 18.99
N ALA A 380 17.81 22.13 20.06
CA ALA A 380 16.45 22.23 20.57
C ALA A 380 16.16 23.63 21.14
N ASN A 381 17.08 24.21 21.91
CA ASN A 381 16.95 25.58 22.42
C ASN A 381 16.90 26.60 21.28
N ARG A 382 17.78 26.46 20.29
CA ARG A 382 17.77 27.32 19.10
C ARG A 382 16.44 27.25 18.34
N TRP A 383 15.84 26.06 18.22
CA TRP A 383 14.51 25.93 17.61
C TRP A 383 13.45 26.71 18.40
N VAL A 384 13.50 26.68 19.74
CA VAL A 384 12.59 27.48 20.59
C VAL A 384 12.79 28.98 20.35
N GLU A 385 14.04 29.45 20.30
CA GLU A 385 14.36 30.86 20.06
C GLU A 385 13.90 31.38 18.69
N GLU A 386 13.97 30.55 17.66
CA GLU A 386 13.62 30.92 16.28
C GLU A 386 12.17 30.59 15.88
N ALA A 387 11.41 29.88 16.74
CA ALA A 387 10.06 29.44 16.42
C ALA A 387 9.06 30.61 16.33
N ASP A 388 8.12 30.51 15.39
CA ASP A 388 6.94 31.40 15.35
C ASP A 388 5.80 30.79 16.17
N ASP A 389 4.70 31.52 16.34
CA ASP A 389 3.55 31.08 17.13
C ASP A 389 2.95 29.72 16.68
N ARG A 390 3.17 29.34 15.41
CA ARG A 390 2.68 28.08 14.85
C ARG A 390 3.58 26.89 15.20
N ASP A 391 4.88 27.10 15.33
CA ASP A 391 5.86 26.05 15.63
C ASP A 391 6.32 26.03 17.10
N ILE A 392 6.12 27.11 17.87
CA ILE A 392 6.64 27.25 19.25
C ILE A 392 6.21 26.12 20.18
N LEU A 393 4.97 25.65 20.04
CA LEU A 393 4.45 24.53 20.84
C LEU A 393 5.22 23.24 20.55
N ARG A 394 5.54 22.98 19.27
CA ARG A 394 6.32 21.80 18.87
C ARG A 394 7.77 21.94 19.32
N ALA A 395 8.36 23.13 19.16
CA ALA A 395 9.74 23.40 19.55
C ALA A 395 9.94 23.19 21.06
N ARG A 396 9.11 23.81 21.91
CA ARG A 396 9.19 23.67 23.38
C ARG A 396 8.96 22.22 23.83
N LYS A 397 8.03 21.51 23.18
CA LYS A 397 7.83 20.08 23.45
C LYS A 397 9.07 19.24 23.09
N GLU A 398 9.68 19.45 21.93
CA GLU A 398 10.87 18.69 21.54
C GLU A 398 12.08 19.07 22.42
N TRP A 399 12.18 20.33 22.87
CA TRP A 399 13.18 20.76 23.85
C TRP A 399 13.02 20.06 25.21
N ALA A 400 11.81 20.02 25.77
CA ALA A 400 11.54 19.29 27.00
C ALA A 400 11.84 17.79 26.89
N MET A 401 11.49 17.16 25.76
CA MET A 401 11.82 15.75 25.53
C MET A 401 13.33 15.53 25.42
N THR A 402 14.06 16.46 24.81
CA THR A 402 15.52 16.40 24.71
C THR A 402 16.17 16.57 26.09
N LEU A 403 15.62 17.43 26.96
CA LEU A 403 16.04 17.57 28.36
C LEU A 403 15.86 16.26 29.14
N LEU A 404 14.71 15.57 28.98
CA LEU A 404 14.50 14.25 29.58
C LEU A 404 15.53 13.23 29.10
N ASP A 405 15.80 13.18 27.78
CA ASP A 405 16.77 12.23 27.22
C ASP A 405 18.21 12.54 27.66
N ALA A 406 18.53 13.81 27.93
CA ALA A 406 19.78 14.26 28.52
C ALA A 406 19.87 14.06 30.05
N GLY A 407 18.77 13.66 30.71
CA GLY A 407 18.70 13.47 32.16
C GLY A 407 18.40 14.72 32.99
N ASN A 408 18.06 15.85 32.35
CA ASN A 408 17.65 17.10 33.02
C ASN A 408 16.13 17.08 33.32
N GLU A 409 15.70 16.19 34.22
CA GLU A 409 14.26 15.97 34.48
C GLU A 409 13.55 17.19 35.07
N ALA A 410 14.18 17.89 36.02
CA ALA A 410 13.55 19.04 36.68
C ALA A 410 13.20 20.15 35.67
N GLU A 411 14.17 20.55 34.85
CA GLU A 411 13.98 21.56 33.81
C GLU A 411 12.96 21.10 32.75
N ALA A 412 12.97 19.82 32.39
CA ALA A 412 11.98 19.28 31.48
C ALA A 412 10.54 19.36 32.03
N PHE A 413 10.36 19.08 33.33
CA PHE A 413 9.06 19.22 33.98
C PHE A 413 8.61 20.68 34.05
N ASP A 414 9.50 21.60 34.40
CA ASP A 414 9.17 23.04 34.42
C ASP A 414 8.62 23.49 33.05
N VAL A 415 9.28 23.11 31.95
CA VAL A 415 8.83 23.46 30.59
C VAL A 415 7.48 22.81 30.25
N LEU A 416 7.28 21.54 30.61
CA LEU A 416 6.03 20.83 30.30
C LEU A 416 4.84 21.31 31.15
N GLU A 417 5.09 21.65 32.42
CA GLU A 417 4.11 22.24 33.32
C GLU A 417 3.71 23.64 32.84
N GLU A 418 4.70 24.46 32.45
CA GLU A 418 4.45 25.77 31.86
C GLU A 418 3.59 25.65 30.60
N LEU A 419 3.96 24.77 29.65
CA LEU A 419 3.17 24.50 28.44
C LEU A 419 1.73 24.06 28.75
N TYR A 420 1.54 23.20 29.76
CA TYR A 420 0.22 22.74 30.18
C TYR A 420 -0.61 23.86 30.83
N SER A 421 0.05 24.79 31.53
CA SER A 421 -0.61 25.92 32.18
C SER A 421 -0.99 27.03 31.20
N GLU A 422 -0.18 27.26 30.16
CA GLU A 422 -0.43 28.28 29.13
C GLU A 422 -1.51 27.86 28.14
N ARG A 423 -1.54 26.58 27.74
CA ARG A 423 -2.45 26.06 26.70
C ARG A 423 -3.62 25.29 27.31
N LEU A 424 -4.44 25.98 28.08
CA LEU A 424 -5.61 25.34 28.72
C LEU A 424 -6.68 24.89 27.71
N ASP A 425 -6.61 25.38 26.46
CA ASP A 425 -7.48 25.09 25.32
C ASP A 425 -7.07 23.84 24.52
N ASP A 426 -5.85 23.33 24.69
CA ASP A 426 -5.31 22.15 24.02
C ASP A 426 -4.98 21.05 25.04
N PRO A 427 -5.55 19.83 24.94
CA PRO A 427 -5.19 18.74 25.84
C PRO A 427 -3.81 18.12 25.57
N ALA A 428 -3.15 18.42 24.44
CA ALA A 428 -1.90 17.76 24.03
C ALA A 428 -0.74 17.90 25.04
N PRO A 429 -0.48 19.06 25.66
CA PRO A 429 0.57 19.18 26.70
C PRO A 429 0.37 18.26 27.90
N ALA A 430 -0.88 17.97 28.27
CA ALA A 430 -1.18 17.02 29.35
C ALA A 430 -0.66 15.61 29.03
N LYS A 431 -0.69 15.21 27.74
CA LYS A 431 -0.13 13.92 27.31
C LYS A 431 1.39 13.88 27.48
N TRP A 432 2.07 14.95 27.11
CA TRP A 432 3.52 15.02 27.18
C TRP A 432 4.01 15.04 28.63
N LEU A 433 3.36 15.83 29.48
CA LEU A 433 3.67 15.91 30.91
C LEU A 433 3.38 14.58 31.62
N SER A 434 2.24 13.94 31.34
CA SER A 434 1.91 12.63 31.93
C SER A 434 2.86 11.52 31.48
N ASP A 435 3.28 11.50 30.21
CA ASP A 435 4.30 10.56 29.73
C ASP A 435 5.64 10.76 30.43
N ALA A 436 6.03 12.02 30.63
CA ALA A 436 7.26 12.37 31.33
C ALA A 436 7.23 11.90 32.80
N TYR A 437 6.12 12.15 33.51
CA TYR A 437 5.94 11.66 34.87
C TYR A 437 5.95 10.12 34.95
N ILE A 438 5.29 9.43 34.02
CA ILE A 438 5.30 7.95 33.98
C ILE A 438 6.73 7.43 33.78
N ARG A 439 7.52 8.04 32.87
CA ARG A 439 8.93 7.68 32.65
C ARG A 439 9.77 7.84 33.92
N ALA A 440 9.48 8.89 34.71
CA ALA A 440 10.15 9.15 35.98
C ALA A 440 9.58 8.35 37.18
N GLY A 441 8.63 7.44 36.95
CA GLY A 441 7.99 6.65 38.01
C GLY A 441 6.97 7.45 38.86
N GLN A 442 6.63 8.67 38.47
CA GLN A 442 5.67 9.54 39.15
C GLN A 442 4.24 9.31 38.65
N GLY A 443 3.78 8.05 38.71
CA GLY A 443 2.47 7.65 38.18
C GLY A 443 1.29 8.44 38.74
N GLU A 444 1.31 8.79 40.03
CA GLU A 444 0.24 9.58 40.66
C GLU A 444 0.12 11.00 40.10
N SER A 445 1.26 11.64 39.79
CA SER A 445 1.28 12.95 39.14
C SER A 445 0.66 12.89 37.74
N ALA A 446 0.99 11.84 36.98
CA ALA A 446 0.40 11.60 35.67
C ALA A 446 -1.12 11.42 35.71
N VAL A 447 -1.62 10.60 36.64
CA VAL A 447 -3.06 10.36 36.85
C VAL A 447 -3.77 11.67 37.26
N SER A 448 -3.18 12.45 38.15
CA SER A 448 -3.73 13.73 38.61
C SER A 448 -3.90 14.75 37.48
N ILE A 449 -2.89 14.92 36.63
CA ILE A 449 -2.94 15.83 35.47
C ILE A 449 -4.00 15.37 34.47
N LEU A 450 -4.03 14.08 34.14
CA LEU A 450 -4.96 13.54 33.16
C LEU A 450 -6.42 13.60 33.63
N ARG A 451 -6.68 13.37 34.93
CA ARG A 451 -8.01 13.57 35.52
C ARG A 451 -8.51 15.00 35.31
N ARG A 452 -7.71 16.00 35.70
CA ARG A 452 -8.06 17.42 35.51
C ARG A 452 -8.25 17.77 34.04
N THR A 453 -7.50 17.12 33.15
CA THR A 453 -7.62 17.32 31.70
C THR A 453 -8.94 16.76 31.18
N VAL A 454 -9.34 15.56 31.59
CA VAL A 454 -10.63 14.97 31.20
C VAL A 454 -11.81 15.79 31.70
N GLU A 455 -11.74 16.32 32.93
CA GLU A 455 -12.75 17.24 33.48
C GLU A 455 -12.90 18.52 32.64
N ARG A 456 -11.81 19.04 32.08
CA ARG A 456 -11.81 20.23 31.21
C ARG A 456 -12.32 19.93 29.80
N PHE A 457 -12.11 18.72 29.30
CA PHE A 457 -12.44 18.30 27.94
C PHE A 457 -13.46 17.15 27.92
N PRO A 458 -14.68 17.34 28.46
CA PRO A 458 -15.67 16.28 28.54
C PRO A 458 -16.06 15.76 27.14
N GLY A 459 -16.16 14.43 27.01
CA GLY A 459 -16.55 13.76 25.77
C GLY A 459 -15.47 13.70 24.68
N LYS A 460 -14.26 14.22 24.92
CA LYS A 460 -13.14 14.06 23.98
C LYS A 460 -12.44 12.72 24.20
N SER A 461 -12.41 11.88 23.17
CA SER A 461 -11.84 10.53 23.28
C SER A 461 -10.34 10.49 23.58
N ALA A 462 -9.57 11.47 23.09
CA ALA A 462 -8.11 11.51 23.27
C ALA A 462 -7.67 11.64 24.75
N PRO A 463 -8.05 12.69 25.51
CA PRO A 463 -7.66 12.81 26.92
C PRO A 463 -8.21 11.67 27.78
N THR A 464 -9.44 11.22 27.52
CA THR A 464 -10.02 10.08 28.24
C THR A 464 -9.24 8.79 28.00
N LYS A 465 -8.80 8.54 26.76
CA LYS A 465 -7.94 7.41 26.44
C LYS A 465 -6.62 7.47 27.19
N TRP A 466 -5.95 8.64 27.23
CA TRP A 466 -4.69 8.78 27.95
C TRP A 466 -4.86 8.56 29.45
N TYR A 467 -5.98 9.04 30.02
CA TYR A 467 -6.31 8.82 31.42
C TYR A 467 -6.54 7.34 31.74
N LEU A 468 -7.27 6.61 30.89
CA LEU A 468 -7.42 5.15 30.99
C LEU A 468 -6.06 4.44 30.96
N GLU A 469 -5.19 4.78 30.01
CA GLU A 469 -3.84 4.21 29.89
C GLU A 469 -3.00 4.46 31.16
N ALA A 470 -3.07 5.67 31.73
CA ALA A 470 -2.36 6.01 32.96
C ALA A 470 -2.89 5.25 34.20
N LEU A 471 -4.21 5.09 34.33
CA LEU A 471 -4.82 4.30 35.41
C LEU A 471 -4.41 2.82 35.32
N VAL A 472 -4.41 2.25 34.12
CA VAL A 472 -3.96 0.86 33.90
C VAL A 472 -2.48 0.70 34.25
N ASN A 473 -1.63 1.62 33.80
CA ASN A 473 -0.19 1.56 34.06
C ASN A 473 0.16 1.75 35.55
N THR A 474 -0.68 2.46 36.31
CA THR A 474 -0.53 2.65 37.76
C THR A 474 -1.31 1.62 38.60
N ASN A 475 -1.82 0.54 37.97
CA ASN A 475 -2.57 -0.54 38.61
C ASN A 475 -3.88 -0.09 39.30
N ARG A 476 -4.50 0.99 38.83
CA ARG A 476 -5.78 1.53 39.30
C ARG A 476 -6.93 0.99 38.44
N ILE A 477 -7.03 -0.34 38.39
CA ILE A 477 -7.91 -1.07 37.46
C ILE A 477 -9.40 -0.76 37.68
N VAL A 478 -9.83 -0.63 38.94
CA VAL A 478 -11.23 -0.33 39.28
C VAL A 478 -11.64 1.03 38.70
N GLU A 479 -10.84 2.06 38.95
CA GLU A 479 -11.10 3.41 38.42
C GLU A 479 -11.05 3.45 36.89
N ALA A 480 -10.17 2.66 36.27
CA ALA A 480 -10.13 2.53 34.81
C ALA A 480 -11.43 1.92 34.25
N LEU A 481 -12.00 0.92 34.93
CA LEU A 481 -13.25 0.28 34.53
C LEU A 481 -14.47 1.19 34.76
N GLU A 482 -14.53 1.90 35.88
CA GLU A 482 -15.58 2.89 36.15
C GLU A 482 -15.58 4.00 35.11
N LEU A 483 -14.40 4.55 34.80
CA LEU A 483 -14.23 5.53 33.74
C LEU A 483 -14.67 4.93 32.40
N TRP A 484 -14.22 3.72 32.05
CA TRP A 484 -14.59 3.05 30.80
C TRP A 484 -16.09 2.87 30.62
N GLN A 485 -16.80 2.47 31.68
CA GLN A 485 -18.27 2.27 31.66
C GLN A 485 -19.04 3.58 31.55
N SER A 486 -18.46 4.69 32.00
CA SER A 486 -19.08 6.02 31.93
C SER A 486 -19.04 6.69 30.55
N GLN A 487 -18.32 6.10 29.59
CA GLN A 487 -18.04 6.72 28.28
C GLN A 487 -18.78 5.99 27.15
N ASP A 488 -19.06 6.72 26.06
CA ASP A 488 -19.48 6.10 24.81
C ASP A 488 -18.30 5.32 24.21
N GLN A 489 -18.44 4.00 24.07
CA GLN A 489 -17.36 3.13 23.63
C GLN A 489 -17.01 3.32 22.14
N ASP A 490 -17.94 3.84 21.33
CA ASP A 490 -17.75 4.01 19.89
C ASP A 490 -16.79 5.15 19.55
N VAL A 491 -16.55 6.08 20.49
CA VAL A 491 -15.57 7.16 20.32
C VAL A 491 -14.12 6.67 20.41
N PHE A 492 -13.89 5.41 20.81
CA PHE A 492 -12.56 4.82 20.95
C PHE A 492 -12.19 3.88 19.80
N GLY A 493 -10.91 3.96 19.40
CA GLY A 493 -10.34 3.06 18.40
C GLY A 493 -10.33 1.59 18.86
N LYS A 494 -10.32 0.68 17.87
CA LYS A 494 -10.37 -0.79 18.08
C LYS A 494 -9.41 -1.31 19.16
N ARG A 495 -8.16 -0.83 19.17
CA ARG A 495 -7.13 -1.28 20.13
C ARG A 495 -7.47 -0.95 21.59
N THR A 496 -8.04 0.22 21.85
CA THR A 496 -8.43 0.63 23.21
C THR A 496 -9.64 -0.18 23.69
N ARG A 497 -10.62 -0.40 22.80
CA ARG A 497 -11.77 -1.30 23.06
C ARG A 497 -11.30 -2.71 23.41
N GLU A 498 -10.44 -3.30 22.59
CA GLU A 498 -9.90 -4.65 22.84
C GLU A 498 -9.14 -4.76 24.17
N LEU A 499 -8.33 -3.75 24.52
CA LEU A 499 -7.61 -3.72 25.78
C LEU A 499 -8.58 -3.69 26.98
N MET A 500 -9.54 -2.75 26.97
CA MET A 500 -10.47 -2.60 28.09
C MET A 500 -11.42 -3.79 28.22
N SER A 501 -11.90 -4.38 27.12
CA SER A 501 -12.70 -5.61 27.17
C SER A 501 -11.94 -6.80 27.78
N LYS A 502 -10.63 -6.92 27.50
CA LYS A 502 -9.79 -7.96 28.13
C LYS A 502 -9.62 -7.73 29.63
N ILE A 503 -9.43 -6.47 30.05
CA ILE A 503 -9.30 -6.11 31.46
C ILE A 503 -10.63 -6.39 32.19
N GLU A 504 -11.76 -6.00 31.60
CA GLU A 504 -13.09 -6.23 32.15
C GLU A 504 -13.41 -7.73 32.29
N ALA A 505 -13.07 -8.55 31.28
CA ALA A 505 -13.24 -10.00 31.35
C ALA A 505 -12.44 -10.62 32.50
N ARG A 506 -11.15 -10.26 32.63
CA ARG A 506 -10.29 -10.75 33.72
C ARG A 506 -10.76 -10.30 35.10
N PHE A 507 -11.28 -9.07 35.21
CA PHE A 507 -11.81 -8.54 36.47
C PHE A 507 -13.11 -9.24 36.88
N ARG A 508 -13.94 -9.71 35.93
CA ARG A 508 -15.13 -10.53 36.24
C ARG A 508 -14.81 -11.97 36.62
N GLU A 509 -13.68 -12.50 36.15
CA GLU A 509 -13.21 -13.85 36.47
C GLU A 509 -12.57 -13.98 37.86
N ALA A 510 -11.96 -12.89 38.35
CA ALA A 510 -11.37 -12.78 39.68
C ALA A 510 -12.41 -12.41 40.74
#